data_AF-A0A847DIZ9-F1
#
_entry.id   AF-A0A847DIZ9-F1
#
_cell.length_a   1.000
_cell.length_b   1.000
_cell.length_c   1.000
_cell.angle_alpha   90.00
_cell.angle_beta   90.00
_cell.angle_gamma   90.00
#
_symmetry.space_group_name_H-M   'P 1'
#
loop_
_entity.id
_entity.type
_entity.pdbx_description
1 polymer ?
#
loop_
_entity_poly.entity_id
_entity_poly.type
_entity_poly.pdbx_seq_one_letter_code
_entity_poly.pdbx_strand_id
1 'polypeptide(L)'
;MQLREIFGYIEKIGFLAFSTIEDGCVHSRIAHFYAWDEEGLYLRTMFIKPFYRQMISTGNLAVCGMYPSTQVGGSDENGVPHFEPGYTIRITGDVRELTADEVLKKAETNKQFRVALFDMKKYPATRSLVMYRGKGEVYDFDYEMVNRDHKLLRTRFAFGGALFNPPGNVIIKEKCTGCGACFDVCTFKAIMPGNQYTMIGERCDECGSCILVCPEDAIMQPRTI
;
A
#
# COMPACT_ATOMS: atom_id res chain seq x y z
N MET A 1 -3.60 -5.86 10.02
CA MET A 1 -3.94 -6.64 8.82
C MET A 1 -2.95 -7.79 8.70
N GLN A 2 -3.42 -9.02 8.52
CA GLN A 2 -2.61 -10.22 8.35
C GLN A 2 -2.23 -10.42 6.88
N LEU A 3 -1.18 -11.21 6.61
CA LEU A 3 -0.71 -11.48 5.24
C LEU A 3 -1.79 -12.06 4.32
N ARG A 4 -2.70 -12.89 4.85
CA ARG A 4 -3.87 -13.41 4.10
C ARG A 4 -4.74 -12.29 3.54
N GLU A 5 -5.04 -11.29 4.36
CA GLU A 5 -5.91 -10.17 3.99
C GLU A 5 -5.20 -9.28 2.95
N ILE A 6 -3.92 -8.99 3.17
CA ILE A 6 -3.07 -8.24 2.23
C ILE A 6 -3.04 -8.93 0.87
N PHE A 7 -2.81 -10.25 0.84
CA PHE A 7 -2.78 -11.01 -0.40
C PHE A 7 -4.15 -11.04 -1.08
N GLY A 8 -5.26 -11.03 -0.32
CA GLY A 8 -6.61 -10.92 -0.89
C GLY A 8 -6.85 -9.62 -1.67
N TYR A 9 -6.27 -8.50 -1.24
CA TYR A 9 -6.27 -7.25 -2.02
C TYR A 9 -5.39 -7.38 -3.27
N ILE A 10 -4.19 -7.95 -3.13
CA ILE A 10 -3.25 -8.17 -4.25
C ILE A 10 -3.87 -9.07 -5.33
N GLU A 11 -4.55 -10.15 -4.93
CA GLU A 11 -5.13 -11.13 -5.84
C GLU A 11 -6.25 -10.53 -6.70
N LYS A 12 -7.06 -9.63 -6.14
CA LYS A 12 -8.10 -8.90 -6.88
C LYS A 12 -7.50 -7.96 -7.93
N ILE A 13 -6.35 -7.34 -7.64
CA ILE A 13 -5.61 -6.50 -8.62
C ILE A 13 -4.95 -7.38 -9.69
N GLY A 14 -4.38 -8.51 -9.30
CA GLY A 14 -3.61 -9.41 -10.16
C GLY A 14 -2.19 -8.91 -10.40
N PHE A 15 -2.02 -8.00 -11.37
CA PHE A 15 -0.70 -7.47 -11.74
C PHE A 15 -0.47 -6.08 -11.13
N LEU A 16 0.70 -5.87 -10.54
CA LEU A 16 1.09 -4.64 -9.87
C LEU A 16 2.32 -4.03 -10.54
N ALA A 17 2.51 -2.73 -10.33
CA ALA A 17 3.77 -2.06 -10.63
C ALA A 17 4.77 -2.36 -9.50
N PHE A 18 5.91 -2.94 -9.86
CA PHE A 18 7.03 -3.25 -8.99
C PHE A 18 8.14 -2.25 -9.27
N SER A 19 8.70 -1.62 -8.24
CA SER A 19 9.73 -0.58 -8.33
C SER A 19 10.96 -0.96 -7.52
N THR A 20 12.13 -0.81 -8.15
CA THR A 20 13.45 -1.15 -7.60
C THR A 20 14.42 -0.01 -7.88
N ILE A 21 15.62 -0.05 -7.28
CA ILE A 21 16.64 0.99 -7.44
C ILE A 21 17.91 0.37 -8.03
N GLU A 22 18.56 1.10 -8.94
CA GLU A 22 19.90 0.84 -9.46
C GLU A 22 20.61 2.20 -9.62
N ASP A 23 21.81 2.37 -9.07
CA ASP A 23 22.60 3.60 -9.20
C ASP A 23 21.84 4.92 -8.90
N GLY A 24 20.95 4.87 -7.90
CA GLY A 24 20.11 6.01 -7.51
C GLY A 24 18.91 6.26 -8.42
N CYS A 25 18.75 5.52 -9.51
CA CYS A 25 17.60 5.57 -10.40
C CYS A 25 16.51 4.56 -9.99
N VAL A 26 15.25 4.98 -10.07
CA VAL A 26 14.09 4.12 -9.86
C VAL A 26 13.72 3.45 -11.19
N HIS A 27 13.57 2.13 -11.17
CA HIS A 27 13.10 1.34 -12.29
C HIS A 27 11.78 0.67 -11.95
N SER A 28 10.81 0.68 -12.86
CA SER A 28 9.49 0.07 -12.67
C SER A 28 9.15 -0.95 -13.77
N ARG A 29 8.33 -1.94 -13.42
CA ARG A 29 7.76 -2.95 -14.34
C ARG A 29 6.49 -3.55 -13.77
N ILE A 30 5.72 -4.23 -14.63
CA ILE A 30 4.54 -4.98 -14.20
C ILE A 30 4.93 -6.42 -13.85
N ALA A 31 4.54 -6.87 -12.65
CA ALA A 31 4.73 -8.23 -12.16
C ALA A 31 3.61 -8.61 -11.18
N HIS A 32 3.65 -9.80 -10.59
CA HIS A 32 2.66 -10.26 -9.61
C HIS A 32 3.33 -11.02 -8.46
N PHE A 33 2.69 -11.04 -7.30
CA PHE A 33 2.98 -12.03 -6.26
C PHE A 33 2.20 -13.30 -6.57
N TYR A 34 2.88 -14.45 -6.60
CA TYR A 34 2.27 -15.72 -6.99
C TYR A 34 1.80 -16.57 -5.79
N ALA A 35 2.27 -16.23 -4.58
CA ALA A 35 1.93 -16.93 -3.36
C ALA A 35 2.12 -16.03 -2.13
N TRP A 36 1.63 -16.49 -0.99
CA TRP A 36 1.89 -15.96 0.34
C TRP A 36 1.87 -17.11 1.35
N ASP A 37 2.48 -16.89 2.52
CA ASP A 37 2.32 -17.69 3.74
C ASP A 37 2.72 -16.82 4.96
N GLU A 38 3.00 -17.43 6.10
CA GLU A 38 3.43 -16.72 7.33
C GLU A 38 4.77 -15.98 7.19
N GLU A 39 5.65 -16.37 6.27
CA GLU A 39 6.95 -15.72 6.09
C GLU A 39 6.86 -14.48 5.20
N GLY A 40 5.86 -14.38 4.31
CA GLY A 40 5.71 -13.18 3.48
C GLY A 40 4.98 -13.36 2.16
N LEU A 41 5.25 -12.43 1.25
CA LEU A 41 4.68 -12.37 -0.10
C LEU A 41 5.73 -12.83 -1.12
N TYR A 42 5.36 -13.74 -2.02
CA TYR A 42 6.32 -14.38 -2.92
C TYR A 42 6.17 -13.92 -4.36
N LEU A 43 7.30 -13.64 -5.01
CA LEU A 43 7.38 -13.30 -6.43
C LEU A 43 8.41 -14.20 -7.14
N ARG A 44 8.37 -14.21 -8.47
CA ARG A 44 9.33 -14.94 -9.30
C ARG A 44 9.91 -14.04 -10.37
N THR A 45 11.19 -14.24 -10.63
CA THR A 45 11.90 -13.65 -11.77
C THR A 45 13.09 -14.53 -12.13
N MET A 46 13.89 -14.14 -13.10
CA MET A 46 15.11 -14.86 -13.46
C MET A 46 16.35 -14.15 -12.94
N PHE A 47 17.33 -14.89 -12.42
CA PHE A 47 18.54 -14.31 -11.82
C PHE A 47 19.37 -13.46 -12.81
N ILE A 48 19.22 -13.74 -14.11
CA ILE A 48 19.90 -13.00 -15.19
C ILE A 48 19.28 -11.62 -15.47
N LYS A 49 18.08 -11.31 -14.95
CA LYS A 49 17.37 -10.06 -15.25
C LYS A 49 17.90 -8.90 -14.39
N PRO A 50 17.94 -7.66 -14.91
CA PRO A 50 18.22 -6.48 -14.10
C PRO A 50 17.30 -6.40 -12.87
N PHE A 51 16.01 -6.66 -13.05
CA PHE A 51 15.03 -6.67 -11.95
C PHE A 51 15.45 -7.55 -10.76
N TYR A 52 16.01 -8.73 -11.01
CA TYR A 52 16.53 -9.58 -9.94
C TYR A 52 17.76 -8.96 -9.28
N ARG A 53 18.76 -8.57 -10.08
CA ARG A 53 20.02 -8.02 -9.56
C ARG A 53 19.77 -6.78 -8.70
N GLN A 54 18.86 -5.92 -9.15
CA GLN A 54 18.42 -4.73 -8.43
C GLN A 54 17.86 -5.11 -7.05
N MET A 55 16.89 -6.02 -6.98
CA MET A 55 16.30 -6.48 -5.71
C MET A 55 17.32 -7.11 -4.76
N ILE A 56 18.24 -7.93 -5.28
CA ILE A 56 19.26 -8.58 -4.45
C ILE A 56 20.30 -7.58 -3.96
N SER A 57 20.69 -6.61 -4.81
CA SER A 57 21.68 -5.59 -4.44
C SER A 57 21.18 -4.63 -3.36
N THR A 58 19.90 -4.24 -3.41
CA THR A 58 19.33 -3.28 -2.46
C THR A 58 18.63 -3.96 -1.28
N GLY A 59 18.24 -5.23 -1.45
CA GLY A 59 17.39 -5.94 -0.50
C GLY A 59 15.99 -5.34 -0.35
N ASN A 60 15.56 -4.47 -1.27
CA ASN A 60 14.30 -3.72 -1.13
C ASN A 60 13.44 -3.73 -2.41
N LEU A 61 12.13 -3.72 -2.22
CA LEU A 61 11.14 -3.64 -3.28
C LEU A 61 9.95 -2.78 -2.83
N ALA A 62 9.53 -1.86 -3.70
CA ALA A 62 8.25 -1.16 -3.57
C ALA A 62 7.26 -1.67 -4.63
N VAL A 63 5.99 -1.78 -4.28
CA VAL A 63 4.92 -2.23 -5.17
C VAL A 63 3.68 -1.37 -5.01
N CYS A 64 2.93 -1.14 -6.08
CA CYS A 64 1.61 -0.55 -5.99
C CYS A 64 0.67 -1.04 -7.10
N GLY A 65 -0.63 -0.99 -6.82
CA GLY A 65 -1.68 -1.37 -7.76
C GLY A 65 -3.03 -0.81 -7.37
N MET A 66 -4.00 -0.93 -8.27
CA MET A 66 -5.34 -0.36 -8.14
C MET A 66 -6.39 -1.37 -8.58
N TYR A 67 -7.55 -1.35 -7.91
CA TYR A 67 -8.75 -2.13 -8.22
C TYR A 67 -9.99 -1.23 -8.02
N PRO A 68 -11.10 -1.41 -8.77
CA PRO A 68 -11.28 -2.37 -9.85
C PRO A 68 -10.75 -1.87 -11.20
N SER A 69 -10.81 -0.56 -11.44
CA SER A 69 -10.50 0.04 -12.73
C SER A 69 -9.40 1.08 -12.60
N THR A 70 -8.52 1.11 -13.60
CA THR A 70 -7.50 2.16 -13.78
C THR A 70 -7.96 3.24 -14.77
N GLN A 71 -9.15 3.09 -15.32
CA GLN A 71 -9.73 4.06 -16.24
C GLN A 71 -10.34 5.23 -15.45
N VAL A 72 -10.12 6.44 -15.94
CA VAL A 72 -10.83 7.62 -15.46
C VAL A 72 -12.19 7.66 -16.16
N GLY A 73 -13.27 7.82 -15.39
CA GLY A 73 -14.62 7.94 -15.93
C GLY A 73 -14.85 9.28 -16.63
N GLY A 74 -16.12 9.56 -16.95
CA GLY A 74 -16.54 10.90 -17.42
C GLY A 74 -16.30 11.98 -16.38
N SER A 75 -16.67 13.21 -16.70
CA SER A 75 -16.55 14.36 -15.78
C SER A 75 -17.92 14.93 -15.42
N ASP A 76 -18.02 15.54 -14.24
CA ASP A 76 -19.20 16.31 -13.84
C ASP A 76 -19.29 17.67 -14.59
N GLU A 77 -20.31 18.48 -14.26
CA GLU A 77 -20.53 19.80 -14.87
C GLU A 77 -19.37 20.79 -14.65
N ASN A 78 -18.54 20.56 -13.63
CA ASN A 78 -17.37 21.37 -13.30
C ASN A 78 -16.07 20.78 -13.90
N GLY A 79 -16.16 19.69 -14.66
CA GLY A 79 -15.02 19.00 -15.25
C GLY A 79 -14.26 18.10 -14.26
N VAL A 80 -14.81 17.83 -13.08
CA VAL A 80 -14.19 16.93 -12.10
C VAL A 80 -14.35 15.49 -12.58
N PRO A 81 -13.26 14.72 -12.72
CA PRO A 81 -13.35 13.33 -13.19
C PRO A 81 -14.04 12.43 -12.16
N HIS A 82 -14.84 11.50 -12.66
CA HIS A 82 -15.43 10.43 -11.87
C HIS A 82 -14.45 9.26 -11.72
N PHE A 83 -14.30 8.79 -10.49
CA PHE A 83 -13.55 7.58 -10.17
C PHE A 83 -14.48 6.53 -9.59
N GLU A 84 -14.54 5.37 -10.22
CA GLU A 84 -15.30 4.23 -9.70
C GLU A 84 -14.76 3.85 -8.31
N PRO A 85 -15.64 3.66 -7.29
CA PRO A 85 -15.19 3.28 -5.95
C PRO A 85 -14.30 2.04 -5.98
N GLY A 86 -13.20 2.10 -5.22
CA GLY A 86 -12.14 1.12 -5.33
C GLY A 86 -11.08 1.30 -4.26
N TYR A 87 -9.94 0.68 -4.47
CA TYR A 87 -8.79 0.89 -3.60
C TYR A 87 -7.48 0.86 -4.40
N THR A 88 -6.50 1.57 -3.87
CA THR A 88 -5.11 1.34 -4.22
C THR A 88 -4.41 0.65 -3.06
N ILE A 89 -3.41 -0.17 -3.37
CA ILE A 89 -2.49 -0.71 -2.38
C ILE A 89 -1.08 -0.29 -2.74
N ARG A 90 -0.30 0.13 -1.75
CA ARG A 90 1.15 0.26 -1.87
C ARG A 90 1.85 -0.50 -0.77
N ILE A 91 2.97 -1.15 -1.07
CA ILE A 91 3.79 -1.87 -0.08
C ILE A 91 5.24 -1.55 -0.37
N THR A 92 6.04 -1.35 0.66
CA THR A 92 7.51 -1.31 0.57
C THR A 92 8.07 -2.28 1.60
N GLY A 93 9.03 -3.10 1.19
CA GLY A 93 9.54 -4.14 2.04
C GLY A 93 10.88 -4.70 1.63
N ASP A 94 11.44 -5.45 2.56
CA ASP A 94 12.72 -6.12 2.45
C ASP A 94 12.52 -7.45 1.71
N VAL A 95 13.37 -7.71 0.74
CA VAL A 95 13.30 -8.89 -0.14
C VAL A 95 14.58 -9.71 -0.10
N ARG A 96 14.44 -11.03 -0.21
CA ARG A 96 15.55 -11.96 -0.39
C ARG A 96 15.17 -13.09 -1.33
N GLU A 97 16.17 -13.75 -1.89
CA GLU A 97 15.99 -15.03 -2.57
C GLU A 97 15.71 -16.15 -1.56
N LEU A 98 14.85 -17.09 -1.97
CA LEU A 98 14.70 -18.38 -1.30
C LEU A 98 15.76 -19.36 -1.81
N THR A 99 16.34 -20.12 -0.89
CA THR A 99 17.16 -21.29 -1.19
C THR A 99 16.34 -22.39 -1.89
N ALA A 100 17.03 -23.29 -2.59
CA ALA A 100 16.37 -24.43 -3.23
C ALA A 100 15.59 -25.30 -2.22
N ASP A 101 16.16 -25.53 -1.04
CA ASP A 101 15.54 -26.34 0.02
C ASP A 101 14.28 -25.68 0.59
N GLU A 102 14.28 -24.35 0.78
CA GLU A 102 13.06 -23.62 1.17
C GLU A 102 11.95 -23.78 0.12
N VAL A 103 12.27 -23.67 -1.17
CA VAL A 103 11.29 -23.84 -2.26
C VAL A 103 10.76 -25.27 -2.30
N LEU A 104 11.63 -26.27 -2.15
CA LEU A 104 11.26 -27.69 -2.11
C LEU A 104 10.32 -27.98 -0.94
N LYS A 105 10.67 -27.54 0.27
CA LYS A 105 9.86 -27.72 1.47
C LYS A 105 8.49 -27.08 1.34
N LYS A 106 8.42 -25.84 0.82
CA LYS A 106 7.13 -25.16 0.58
C LYS A 106 6.28 -25.87 -0.46
N ALA A 107 6.89 -26.53 -1.46
CA ALA A 107 6.16 -27.26 -2.48
C ALA A 107 5.50 -28.56 -1.99
N GLU A 108 5.89 -29.08 -0.82
CA GLU A 108 5.26 -30.27 -0.22
C GLU A 108 3.77 -30.02 0.06
N THR A 109 3.41 -28.80 0.49
CA THR A 109 2.06 -28.44 0.90
C THR A 109 1.42 -27.35 0.04
N ASN A 110 2.20 -26.54 -0.68
CA ASN A 110 1.70 -25.41 -1.45
C ASN A 110 1.70 -25.66 -2.97
N LYS A 111 0.51 -25.65 -3.58
CA LYS A 111 0.34 -25.82 -5.05
C LYS A 111 1.12 -24.79 -5.86
N GLN A 112 1.20 -23.55 -5.42
CA GLN A 112 1.88 -22.48 -6.15
C GLN A 112 3.40 -22.69 -6.18
N PHE A 113 3.97 -23.25 -5.12
CA PHE A 113 5.38 -23.63 -5.09
C PHE A 113 5.67 -24.87 -5.94
N ARG A 114 4.72 -25.81 -6.09
CA ARG A 114 4.86 -26.90 -7.09
C ARG A 114 4.92 -26.37 -8.52
N VAL A 115 4.12 -25.34 -8.84
CA VAL A 115 4.22 -24.64 -10.14
C VAL A 115 5.58 -23.94 -10.27
N ALA A 116 6.09 -23.31 -9.21
CA ALA A 116 7.43 -22.72 -9.22
C ALA A 116 8.54 -23.74 -9.50
N LEU A 117 8.49 -24.93 -8.91
CA LEU A 117 9.45 -26.01 -9.21
C LEU A 117 9.35 -26.47 -10.66
N PHE A 118 8.14 -26.57 -11.21
CA PHE A 118 7.95 -26.88 -12.62
C PHE A 118 8.60 -25.82 -13.53
N ASP A 119 8.37 -24.54 -13.25
CA ASP A 119 8.98 -23.43 -13.99
C ASP A 119 10.50 -23.39 -13.85
N MET A 120 11.05 -23.73 -12.69
CA MET A 120 12.50 -23.83 -12.48
C MET A 120 13.14 -24.95 -13.29
N LYS A 121 12.46 -26.10 -13.44
CA LYS A 121 12.93 -27.19 -14.32
C LYS A 121 12.90 -26.78 -15.79
N LYS A 122 11.84 -26.08 -16.21
CA LYS A 122 11.68 -25.59 -17.58
C LYS A 122 12.65 -24.44 -17.91
N TYR A 123 12.84 -23.55 -16.94
CA TYR A 123 13.67 -22.35 -17.05
C TYR A 123 14.61 -22.28 -15.83
N PRO A 124 15.83 -22.85 -15.92
CA PRO A 124 16.78 -22.94 -14.80
C PRO A 124 17.20 -21.61 -14.19
N ALA A 125 16.99 -20.50 -14.91
CA ALA A 125 17.25 -19.16 -14.41
C ALA A 125 16.19 -18.65 -13.42
N THR A 126 15.03 -19.30 -13.31
CA THR A 126 13.95 -18.90 -12.41
C THR A 126 14.38 -18.96 -10.96
N ARG A 127 14.03 -17.92 -10.20
CA ARG A 127 14.21 -17.80 -8.75
C ARG A 127 12.90 -17.36 -8.12
N SER A 128 12.64 -17.91 -6.93
CA SER A 128 11.58 -17.43 -6.04
C SER A 128 12.20 -16.50 -5.02
N LEU A 129 11.57 -15.35 -4.81
CA LEU A 129 11.95 -14.38 -3.81
C LEU A 129 10.77 -14.16 -2.86
N VAL A 130 11.09 -13.76 -1.65
CA VAL A 130 10.12 -13.43 -0.60
C VAL A 130 10.34 -11.99 -0.15
N MET A 131 9.25 -11.21 -0.12
CA MET A 131 9.17 -10.00 0.69
C MET A 131 8.77 -10.44 2.09
N TYR A 132 9.76 -10.56 2.98
CA TYR A 132 9.57 -11.19 4.30
C TYR A 132 9.25 -10.19 5.42
N ARG A 133 9.52 -8.92 5.17
CA ARG A 133 9.24 -7.81 6.07
C ARG A 133 8.81 -6.61 5.25
N GLY A 134 7.75 -5.93 5.65
CA GLY A 134 7.25 -4.82 4.86
C GLY A 134 6.11 -4.08 5.52
N LYS A 135 5.81 -2.91 4.98
CA LYS A 135 4.71 -2.04 5.39
C LYS A 135 3.99 -1.48 4.19
N GLY A 136 2.69 -1.25 4.33
CA GLY A 136 1.86 -0.85 3.22
C GLY A 136 0.55 -0.22 3.63
N GLU A 137 -0.07 0.44 2.67
CA GLU A 137 -1.32 1.15 2.85
C GLU A 137 -2.31 0.65 1.82
N VAL A 138 -3.50 0.27 2.29
CA VAL A 138 -4.70 0.22 1.45
C VAL A 138 -5.37 1.57 1.57
N TYR A 139 -5.42 2.30 0.45
CA TYR A 139 -6.18 3.53 0.30
C TYR A 139 -7.47 3.20 -0.44
N ASP A 140 -8.50 2.89 0.33
CA ASP A 140 -9.84 2.54 -0.13
C ASP A 140 -10.64 3.84 -0.30
N PHE A 141 -11.02 4.17 -1.53
CA PHE A 141 -11.63 5.45 -1.89
C PHE A 141 -13.04 5.26 -2.47
N ASP A 142 -13.90 6.21 -2.12
CA ASP A 142 -15.27 6.35 -2.58
C ASP A 142 -15.61 7.85 -2.53
N TYR A 143 -15.03 8.61 -3.45
CA TYR A 143 -15.02 10.08 -3.38
C TYR A 143 -16.41 10.71 -3.45
N GLU A 144 -17.34 10.03 -4.11
CA GLU A 144 -18.75 10.40 -4.24
C GLU A 144 -19.62 9.80 -3.12
N MET A 145 -19.02 9.08 -2.16
CA MET A 145 -19.71 8.50 -1.00
C MET A 145 -20.89 7.60 -1.41
N VAL A 146 -20.70 6.81 -2.47
CA VAL A 146 -21.74 5.93 -3.03
C VAL A 146 -22.14 4.84 -2.04
N ASN A 147 -21.15 4.25 -1.36
CA ASN A 147 -21.34 3.07 -0.52
C ASN A 147 -21.22 3.35 0.99
N ARG A 148 -20.87 4.58 1.38
CA ARG A 148 -20.53 4.93 2.77
C ARG A 148 -20.60 6.43 3.02
N ASP A 149 -20.59 6.84 4.29
CA ASP A 149 -20.79 8.23 4.71
C ASP A 149 -19.53 9.11 4.66
N HIS A 150 -18.38 8.57 4.23
CA HIS A 150 -17.10 9.28 4.12
C HIS A 150 -16.32 8.87 2.84
N LYS A 151 -15.37 9.71 2.42
CA LYS A 151 -14.73 9.55 1.11
C LYS A 151 -13.64 8.48 1.05
N LEU A 152 -13.00 8.13 2.17
CA LEU A 152 -11.90 7.16 2.16
C LEU A 152 -11.75 6.36 3.46
N LEU A 153 -11.12 5.19 3.36
CA LEU A 153 -10.49 4.45 4.46
C LEU A 153 -9.03 4.15 4.15
N ARG A 154 -8.14 4.62 5.02
CA ARG A 154 -6.70 4.48 4.91
C ARG A 154 -6.24 3.46 5.93
N THR A 155 -6.07 2.23 5.49
CA THR A 155 -5.62 1.13 6.35
C THR A 155 -4.12 0.93 6.15
N ARG A 156 -3.32 1.42 7.10
CA ARG A 156 -1.89 1.15 7.15
C ARG A 156 -1.63 -0.18 7.87
N PHE A 157 -0.64 -0.92 7.39
CA PHE A 157 -0.28 -2.23 7.90
C PHE A 157 1.22 -2.48 7.82
N ALA A 158 1.68 -3.47 8.57
CA ALA A 158 3.03 -4.01 8.48
C ALA A 158 3.04 -5.51 8.79
N PHE A 159 4.09 -6.20 8.33
CA PHE A 159 4.36 -7.61 8.58
C PHE A 159 5.86 -7.85 8.72
N GLY A 160 6.24 -9.02 9.23
CA GLY A 160 7.66 -9.39 9.43
C GLY A 160 8.40 -8.48 10.42
N GLY A 161 7.71 -7.88 11.39
CA GLY A 161 8.30 -6.97 12.37
C GLY A 161 8.64 -5.57 11.85
N ALA A 162 8.13 -5.17 10.68
CA ALA A 162 8.15 -3.77 10.28
C ALA A 162 7.21 -2.92 11.15
N LEU A 163 7.53 -1.64 11.29
CA LEU A 163 6.71 -0.65 11.99
C LEU A 163 6.17 0.36 10.98
N PHE A 164 5.01 0.95 11.29
CA PHE A 164 4.41 2.00 10.48
C PHE A 164 3.84 3.13 11.35
N ASN A 165 3.76 4.33 10.78
CA ASN A 165 3.10 5.47 11.43
C ASN A 165 1.59 5.44 11.15
N PRO A 166 0.70 5.78 12.12
CA PRO A 166 -0.74 5.82 11.88
C PRO A 166 -1.10 6.85 10.78
N PRO A 167 -2.21 6.64 10.06
CA PRO A 167 -2.67 7.55 9.01
C PRO A 167 -3.22 8.87 9.59
N GLY A 168 -3.20 9.91 8.77
CA GLY A 168 -3.85 11.19 9.05
C GLY A 168 -2.99 12.21 9.78
N ASN A 169 -3.42 13.47 9.68
CA ASN A 169 -2.82 14.57 10.43
C ASN A 169 -3.09 14.40 11.94
N VAL A 170 -2.32 15.10 12.77
CA VAL A 170 -2.44 15.01 14.24
C VAL A 170 -2.83 16.35 14.82
N ILE A 171 -3.94 16.40 15.55
CA ILE A 171 -4.35 17.58 16.31
C ILE A 171 -3.61 17.59 17.65
N ILE A 172 -2.82 18.64 17.91
CA ILE A 172 -2.16 18.93 19.18
C ILE A 172 -3.21 19.53 20.12
N LYS A 173 -3.69 18.73 21.07
CA LYS A 173 -4.80 19.12 21.96
C LYS A 173 -4.50 20.37 22.78
N GLU A 174 -3.24 20.56 23.16
CA GLU A 174 -2.78 21.65 24.01
C GLU A 174 -2.85 23.01 23.29
N LYS A 175 -2.83 23.00 21.95
CA LYS A 175 -2.96 24.21 21.12
C LYS A 175 -4.37 24.42 20.56
N CYS A 176 -5.24 23.41 20.66
CA CYS A 176 -6.57 23.47 20.06
C CYS A 176 -7.52 24.35 20.88
N THR A 177 -7.94 25.48 20.32
CA THR A 177 -8.92 26.40 20.93
C THR A 177 -10.38 26.02 20.68
N GLY A 178 -10.64 24.98 19.87
CA GLY A 178 -12.01 24.57 19.53
C GLY A 178 -12.71 25.46 18.50
N CYS A 179 -11.98 26.28 17.73
CA CYS A 179 -12.58 27.27 16.82
C CYS A 179 -13.40 26.68 15.65
N GLY A 180 -13.17 25.43 15.25
CA GLY A 180 -13.93 24.74 14.21
C GLY A 180 -13.46 24.93 12.76
N ALA A 181 -12.53 25.86 12.48
CA ALA A 181 -12.07 26.11 11.10
C ALA A 181 -11.60 24.85 10.36
N CYS A 182 -10.89 23.95 11.05
CA CYS A 182 -10.43 22.68 10.48
C CYS A 182 -11.59 21.74 10.07
N PHE A 183 -12.67 21.72 10.85
CA PHE A 183 -13.84 20.89 10.61
C PHE A 183 -14.59 21.37 9.36
N ASP A 184 -14.80 22.68 9.23
CA ASP A 184 -15.54 23.28 8.12
C ASP A 184 -14.90 23.01 6.75
N VAL A 185 -13.57 22.93 6.69
CA VAL A 185 -12.83 22.65 5.44
C VAL A 185 -12.61 21.17 5.16
N CYS A 186 -12.96 20.27 6.08
CA CYS A 186 -12.67 18.84 5.93
C CYS A 186 -13.72 18.11 5.08
N THR A 187 -13.56 18.16 3.76
CA THR A 187 -14.45 17.47 2.80
C THR A 187 -14.44 15.94 2.91
N PHE A 188 -13.42 15.37 3.56
CA PHE A 188 -13.26 13.94 3.82
C PHE A 188 -13.97 13.45 5.08
N LYS A 189 -14.54 14.37 5.89
CA LYS A 189 -15.22 14.05 7.17
C LYS A 189 -14.33 13.27 8.13
N ALA A 190 -13.05 13.64 8.16
CA ALA A 190 -12.05 13.04 9.04
C ALA A 190 -11.94 13.75 10.39
N ILE A 191 -12.55 14.92 10.55
CA ILE A 191 -12.50 15.70 11.78
C ILE A 191 -13.86 15.61 12.49
N MET A 192 -13.83 15.32 13.79
CA MET A 192 -15.03 15.16 14.60
C MET A 192 -15.14 16.28 15.64
N PRO A 193 -16.33 16.91 15.78
CA PRO A 193 -16.55 17.94 16.79
C PRO A 193 -16.60 17.34 18.20
N GLY A 194 -16.27 18.17 19.19
CA GLY A 194 -16.26 17.86 20.62
C GLY A 194 -15.72 19.04 21.42
N ASN A 195 -15.54 18.88 22.74
CA ASN A 195 -14.89 19.92 23.58
C ASN A 195 -13.50 20.30 23.02
N GLN A 196 -12.82 19.34 22.40
CA GLN A 196 -11.69 19.54 21.50
C GLN A 196 -11.93 18.68 20.26
N TYR A 197 -11.56 19.20 19.09
CA TYR A 197 -11.67 18.45 17.84
C TYR A 197 -10.73 17.25 17.83
N THR A 198 -11.19 16.15 17.24
CA THR A 198 -10.39 14.93 17.07
C THR A 198 -10.33 14.54 15.60
N MET A 199 -9.32 13.76 15.23
CA MET A 199 -9.14 13.26 13.87
C MET A 199 -9.33 11.74 13.82
N ILE A 200 -10.19 11.28 12.92
CA ILE A 200 -10.27 9.90 12.47
C ILE A 200 -9.24 9.75 11.35
N GLY A 201 -8.03 9.33 11.71
CA GLY A 201 -6.88 9.27 10.80
C GLY A 201 -7.14 8.39 9.57
N GLU A 202 -7.90 7.32 9.73
CA GLU A 202 -8.30 6.41 8.67
C GLU A 202 -9.19 7.09 7.62
N ARG A 203 -9.92 8.15 7.95
CA ARG A 203 -10.73 8.91 6.98
C ARG A 203 -9.97 10.09 6.36
N CYS A 204 -8.74 10.33 6.80
CA CYS A 204 -7.97 11.51 6.41
C CYS A 204 -7.23 11.29 5.09
N ASP A 205 -7.39 12.24 4.16
CA ASP A 205 -6.64 12.24 2.90
C ASP A 205 -5.22 12.76 3.04
N GLU A 206 -4.88 13.33 4.19
CA GLU A 206 -3.59 14.00 4.41
C GLU A 206 -3.39 15.18 3.44
N CYS A 207 -4.47 15.77 2.93
CA CYS A 207 -4.45 16.90 1.99
C CYS A 207 -3.95 18.21 2.59
N GLY A 208 -3.95 18.33 3.92
CA GLY A 208 -3.42 19.50 4.63
C GLY A 208 -4.34 20.72 4.69
N SER A 209 -5.56 20.70 4.13
CA SER A 209 -6.49 21.85 4.18
C SER A 209 -6.72 22.36 5.61
N CYS A 210 -6.84 21.44 6.58
CA CYS A 210 -7.00 21.80 7.98
C CYS A 210 -5.77 22.49 8.58
N ILE A 211 -4.56 22.15 8.14
CA ILE A 211 -3.30 22.79 8.58
C ILE A 211 -3.31 24.26 8.14
N LEU A 212 -3.67 24.51 6.87
CA LEU A 212 -3.64 25.85 6.29
C LEU A 212 -4.61 26.85 6.93
N VAL A 213 -5.70 26.36 7.54
CA VAL A 213 -6.72 27.22 8.15
C VAL A 213 -6.67 27.26 9.68
N CYS A 214 -5.75 26.52 10.31
CA CYS A 214 -5.67 26.48 11.76
C CYS A 214 -4.93 27.72 12.28
N PRO A 215 -5.58 28.65 13.01
CA PRO A 215 -4.93 29.89 13.45
C PRO A 215 -3.88 29.68 14.55
N GLU A 216 -3.87 28.51 15.21
CA GLU A 216 -3.02 28.18 16.35
C GLU A 216 -1.85 27.25 16.00
N ASP A 217 -1.69 26.89 14.71
CA ASP A 217 -0.73 25.85 14.28
C ASP A 217 -0.86 24.56 15.10
N ALA A 218 -2.11 24.17 15.38
CA ALA A 218 -2.46 23.03 16.24
C ALA A 218 -2.53 21.71 15.47
N ILE A 219 -2.22 21.68 14.17
CA ILE A 219 -2.33 20.48 13.33
C ILE A 219 -0.98 20.17 12.71
N MET A 220 -0.45 18.98 13.02
CA MET A 220 0.79 18.48 12.44
C MET A 220 0.51 17.63 11.21
N GLN A 221 1.38 17.79 10.22
CA GLN A 221 1.42 16.94 9.04
C GLN A 221 1.66 15.47 9.40
N PRO A 222 1.19 14.53 8.58
CA PRO A 222 1.32 13.11 8.83
C PRO A 222 2.77 12.69 8.60
N ARG A 223 3.13 11.54 9.17
CA ARG A 223 4.39 10.87 8.80
C ARG A 223 4.09 9.85 7.71
N THR A 224 5.05 9.69 6.79
CA THR A 224 5.04 8.59 5.82
C THR A 224 4.85 7.27 6.56
N ILE A 225 4.08 6.38 5.94
CA ILE A 225 3.91 5.01 6.45
C ILE A 225 5.24 4.38 6.82
#